data_AF-A0A9F5MUU1-F1
#
_entry.id   AF-A0A9F5MUU1-F1
#
_cell.length_a   1.000
_cell.length_b   1.000
_cell.length_c   1.000
_cell.angle_alpha   90.00
_cell.angle_beta   90.00
_cell.angle_gamma   90.00
#
_symmetry.space_group_name_H-M   'P 1'
#
loop_
_entity.id
_entity.type
_entity.pdbx_description
1 polymer ?
#
loop_
_entity_poly.entity_id
_entity_poly.type
_entity_poly.pdbx_seq_one_letter_code
_entity_poly.pdbx_strand_id
1 'polypeptide(L)'
;MRKGGAREERNRVESPLLCNRRLLLSPRKSFSYRGHDAQKSVEKATARAASKKSCYFQTFILKTFFARRRVDHFLPQEALAFFSGSAHTFSTAMGLEAKPVVVHHPYWPRDLELQNYVPNDRPLWQILAFLFSASGILLILAWFVAGWQSKTSGPLGTWRSLIIGWFTVCGFIHIVIEGWFSLYYMEIPGDLSFLSQLWKEYGKGDSRYVIADNFTVCMETITAYFCGPLSLWTAVAFLSGQSHRYVLQLVVSVGHLYGDILYFYTEYRDGFSHSEMWHPMYFWFYFVFMNSLWVIIPSILIWDAWKHLSTCQRVVDASKSKQH
;
A
#
# COMPACT_ATOMS: atom_id res chain seq x y z
N MET A 1 37.26 89.46 -34.10
CA MET A 1 37.83 88.23 -34.74
C MET A 1 36.65 87.33 -35.08
N ARG A 2 36.40 86.89 -36.34
CA ARG A 2 37.05 85.77 -37.07
C ARG A 2 37.12 84.50 -36.19
N LYS A 3 36.54 83.33 -36.53
CA LYS A 3 35.81 82.80 -37.72
C LYS A 3 34.68 81.85 -37.23
N GLY A 4 33.55 81.68 -37.94
CA GLY A 4 33.28 80.58 -38.91
C GLY A 4 32.53 79.41 -38.22
N GLY A 5 31.42 78.81 -38.69
CA GLY A 5 30.93 78.57 -40.06
C GLY A 5 31.51 77.25 -40.59
N ALA A 6 30.79 76.26 -41.14
CA ALA A 6 29.36 76.04 -41.48
C ALA A 6 29.02 74.54 -41.16
N ARG A 7 27.88 73.87 -41.47
CA ARG A 7 26.90 73.91 -42.57
C ARG A 7 25.67 73.08 -42.10
N GLU A 8 24.41 73.52 -42.20
CA GLU A 8 23.50 73.33 -43.36
C GLU A 8 23.38 71.84 -43.81
N GLU A 9 22.20 71.24 -44.04
CA GLU A 9 21.00 71.84 -44.66
C GLU A 9 19.67 71.03 -44.49
N ARG A 10 18.60 71.72 -44.02
CA ARG A 10 17.19 71.74 -44.53
C ARG A 10 16.34 70.46 -44.75
N ASN A 11 15.20 70.37 -44.06
CA ASN A 11 13.80 70.36 -44.59
C ASN A 11 12.79 70.20 -43.42
N ARG A 12 11.89 71.16 -43.13
CA ARG A 12 10.50 71.34 -43.66
C ARG A 12 9.55 70.16 -43.31
N VAL A 13 8.31 70.33 -42.81
CA VAL A 13 7.49 71.54 -42.54
C VAL A 13 6.27 71.23 -41.61
N GLU A 14 5.75 72.26 -40.91
CA GLU A 14 4.39 72.49 -40.32
C GLU A 14 3.67 71.50 -39.35
N SER A 15 3.44 71.97 -38.10
CA SER A 15 2.17 72.56 -37.54
C SER A 15 0.78 71.81 -37.63
N PRO A 16 -0.30 72.23 -36.92
CA PRO A 16 -0.54 71.91 -35.49
C PRO A 16 -2.02 71.58 -35.07
N LEU A 17 -2.21 71.23 -33.78
CA LEU A 17 -3.37 71.56 -32.89
C LEU A 17 -4.79 70.87 -33.00
N LEU A 18 -5.41 70.73 -31.79
CA LEU A 18 -6.85 70.60 -31.42
C LEU A 18 -7.58 69.23 -31.66
N CYS A 19 -8.08 68.53 -30.61
CA CYS A 19 -9.37 68.65 -29.87
C CYS A 19 -10.59 68.00 -30.60
N ASN A 20 -11.70 67.52 -29.99
CA ASN A 20 -12.28 67.55 -28.63
C ASN A 20 -13.44 66.51 -28.50
N ARG A 21 -13.65 65.77 -27.37
CA ARG A 21 -15.00 65.51 -26.74
C ARG A 21 -15.05 64.59 -25.50
N ARG A 22 -16.18 64.66 -24.77
CA ARG A 22 -16.49 64.11 -23.43
C ARG A 22 -17.66 63.10 -23.47
N LEU A 23 -17.74 62.26 -22.42
CA LEU A 23 -18.93 61.57 -21.86
C LEU A 23 -19.65 60.48 -22.68
N LEU A 24 -19.79 59.27 -22.09
CA LEU A 24 -21.03 58.81 -21.42
C LEU A 24 -20.85 57.46 -20.69
N LEU A 25 -21.73 57.18 -19.70
CA LEU A 25 -21.74 56.01 -18.81
C LEU A 25 -22.71 54.91 -19.28
N SER A 26 -22.44 53.65 -18.93
CA SER A 26 -23.40 52.53 -18.96
C SER A 26 -23.00 51.45 -17.93
N PRO A 27 -23.93 50.74 -17.24
CA PRO A 27 -23.65 50.15 -15.93
C PRO A 27 -23.05 48.74 -15.95
N ARG A 28 -22.21 48.45 -14.94
CA ARG A 28 -21.72 47.09 -14.65
C ARG A 28 -22.88 46.17 -14.25
N LYS A 29 -23.10 45.07 -15.01
CA LYS A 29 -23.86 43.92 -14.51
C LYS A 29 -22.96 43.06 -13.62
N SER A 30 -23.46 42.70 -12.43
CA SER A 30 -22.77 41.86 -11.46
C SER A 30 -22.62 40.42 -11.94
N PHE A 31 -21.39 39.94 -12.10
CA PHE A 31 -21.09 38.54 -12.42
C PHE A 31 -20.32 37.88 -11.25
N SER A 32 -20.95 37.81 -10.08
CA SER A 32 -20.39 37.12 -8.90
C SER A 32 -21.53 36.52 -8.08
N TYR A 33 -21.95 35.31 -8.45
CA TYR A 33 -22.78 34.40 -7.64
C TYR A 33 -22.77 32.98 -8.23
N ARG A 34 -22.71 32.85 -9.57
CA ARG A 34 -22.83 31.56 -10.27
C ARG A 34 -21.62 30.61 -10.14
N GLY A 35 -20.44 31.11 -9.73
CA GLY A 35 -19.24 30.28 -9.55
C GLY A 35 -19.25 29.44 -8.26
N HIS A 36 -19.82 29.97 -7.17
CA HIS A 36 -19.75 29.34 -5.85
C HIS A 36 -20.60 28.06 -5.76
N ASP A 37 -21.75 28.03 -6.44
CA ASP A 37 -22.63 26.86 -6.50
C ASP A 37 -22.13 25.80 -7.47
N ALA A 38 -21.51 26.21 -8.58
CA ALA A 38 -20.85 25.29 -9.50
C ALA A 38 -19.73 24.51 -8.80
N GLN A 39 -18.89 25.19 -8.02
CA GLN A 39 -17.79 24.55 -7.30
C GLN A 39 -18.29 23.61 -6.18
N LYS A 40 -19.28 24.04 -5.38
CA LYS A 40 -19.96 23.15 -4.40
C LYS A 40 -20.63 21.94 -5.04
N SER A 41 -21.15 22.07 -6.25
CA SER A 41 -21.77 20.96 -7.01
C SER A 41 -20.71 19.94 -7.46
N VAL A 42 -19.57 20.40 -7.98
CA VAL A 42 -18.44 19.54 -8.37
C VAL A 42 -17.82 18.82 -7.16
N GLU A 43 -17.67 19.51 -6.02
CA GLU A 43 -17.21 18.90 -4.77
C GLU A 43 -18.19 17.83 -4.25
N LYS A 44 -19.50 18.09 -4.27
CA LYS A 44 -20.51 17.08 -3.90
C LYS A 44 -20.53 15.90 -4.87
N ALA A 45 -20.31 16.12 -6.16
CA ALA A 45 -20.24 15.06 -7.17
C ALA A 45 -19.00 14.17 -6.99
N THR A 46 -17.83 14.77 -6.77
CA THR A 46 -16.58 14.02 -6.50
C THR A 46 -16.63 13.28 -5.17
N ALA A 47 -17.15 13.88 -4.10
CA ALA A 47 -17.35 13.19 -2.81
C ALA A 47 -18.31 11.98 -2.93
N ARG A 48 -19.43 12.13 -3.64
CA ARG A 48 -20.37 11.01 -3.91
C ARG A 48 -19.74 9.91 -4.78
N ALA A 49 -18.91 10.28 -5.76
CA ALA A 49 -18.20 9.31 -6.60
C ALA A 49 -17.14 8.53 -5.80
N ALA A 50 -16.37 9.20 -4.93
CA ALA A 50 -15.41 8.56 -4.04
C ALA A 50 -16.08 7.61 -3.04
N SER A 51 -17.15 8.05 -2.38
CA SER A 51 -17.95 7.23 -1.45
C SER A 51 -18.51 5.96 -2.12
N LYS A 52 -19.09 6.08 -3.32
CA LYS A 52 -19.57 4.91 -4.07
C LYS A 52 -18.44 3.93 -4.40
N LYS A 53 -17.30 4.42 -4.92
CA LYS A 53 -16.15 3.56 -5.23
C LYS A 53 -15.60 2.84 -3.99
N SER A 54 -15.53 3.52 -2.85
CA SER A 54 -15.15 2.91 -1.56
C SER A 54 -16.07 1.75 -1.17
N CYS A 55 -17.39 1.97 -1.24
CA CYS A 55 -18.39 0.98 -0.84
C CYS A 55 -18.39 -0.25 -1.75
N TYR A 56 -18.31 -0.07 -3.08
CA TYR A 56 -18.17 -1.18 -4.02
C TYR A 56 -16.88 -1.97 -3.79
N PHE A 57 -15.77 -1.29 -3.49
CA PHE A 57 -14.50 -1.95 -3.22
C PHE A 57 -14.54 -2.81 -1.96
N GLN A 58 -15.03 -2.27 -0.84
CA GLN A 58 -15.20 -3.03 0.42
C GLN A 58 -16.16 -4.21 0.28
N THR A 59 -17.27 -4.03 -0.46
CA THR A 59 -18.25 -5.11 -0.69
C THR A 59 -17.68 -6.22 -1.57
N PHE A 60 -16.78 -5.91 -2.50
CA PHE A 60 -16.09 -6.91 -3.31
C PHE A 60 -15.12 -7.76 -2.47
N ILE A 61 -14.30 -7.12 -1.63
CA ILE A 61 -13.35 -7.81 -0.72
C ILE A 61 -14.07 -8.74 0.27
N LEU A 62 -15.16 -8.28 0.89
CA LEU A 62 -15.98 -9.13 1.76
C LEU A 62 -16.55 -10.34 1.01
N LYS A 63 -17.00 -10.16 -0.23
CA LYS A 63 -17.52 -11.28 -1.04
C LYS A 63 -16.45 -12.28 -1.45
N THR A 64 -15.24 -11.85 -1.82
CA THR A 64 -14.14 -12.80 -2.13
C THR A 64 -13.62 -13.52 -0.89
N PHE A 65 -13.60 -12.85 0.27
CA PHE A 65 -13.24 -13.46 1.56
C PHE A 65 -14.18 -14.63 1.93
N PHE A 66 -15.50 -14.43 1.82
CA PHE A 66 -16.47 -15.49 2.11
C PHE A 66 -16.67 -16.50 0.95
N ALA A 67 -16.47 -16.12 -0.31
CA ALA A 67 -16.70 -17.02 -1.44
C ALA A 67 -15.69 -18.18 -1.55
N ARG A 68 -14.45 -18.03 -1.05
CA ARG A 68 -13.47 -19.13 -1.00
C ARG A 68 -13.51 -19.94 0.30
N ARG A 69 -14.02 -19.35 1.40
CA ARG A 69 -14.31 -20.08 2.65
C ARG A 69 -15.78 -20.51 2.69
N ARG A 70 -16.09 -21.64 2.04
CA ARG A 70 -17.21 -22.47 2.49
C ARG A 70 -16.80 -23.04 3.85
N VAL A 71 -17.30 -22.46 4.94
CA VAL A 71 -16.94 -22.84 6.32
C VAL A 71 -17.69 -24.12 6.72
N ASP A 72 -17.34 -25.22 6.07
CA ASP A 72 -17.85 -26.56 6.36
C ASP A 72 -17.03 -27.22 7.48
N HIS A 73 -16.81 -26.53 8.61
CA HIS A 73 -16.38 -27.11 9.91
C HIS A 73 -16.53 -26.09 11.05
N PHE A 74 -17.76 -25.90 11.54
CA PHE A 74 -18.01 -25.33 12.88
C PHE A 74 -19.26 -25.94 13.52
N LEU A 75 -19.31 -27.27 13.57
CA LEU A 75 -20.19 -28.05 14.43
C LEU A 75 -19.35 -29.16 15.09
N PRO A 76 -19.36 -29.32 16.43
CA PRO A 76 -18.65 -30.40 17.10
C PRO A 76 -19.14 -31.76 16.63
N GLN A 77 -18.23 -32.67 16.32
CA GLN A 77 -18.52 -33.97 15.70
C GLN A 77 -19.12 -35.01 16.68
N GLU A 78 -19.50 -34.59 17.89
CA GLU A 78 -20.05 -35.44 18.95
C GLU A 78 -21.59 -35.58 18.89
N ALA A 79 -22.27 -34.77 18.07
CA ALA A 79 -23.75 -34.73 18.02
C ALA A 79 -24.41 -35.73 17.03
N LEU A 80 -23.64 -36.57 16.33
CA LEU A 80 -24.17 -37.55 15.35
C LEU A 80 -24.02 -39.02 15.76
N ALA A 81 -23.43 -39.30 16.91
CA ALA A 81 -23.21 -40.66 17.42
C ALA A 81 -24.41 -41.24 18.20
N PHE A 82 -25.64 -41.19 17.63
CA PHE A 82 -26.81 -41.83 18.27
C PHE A 82 -27.84 -42.51 17.35
N PHE A 83 -27.81 -42.33 16.02
CA PHE A 83 -28.77 -42.98 15.11
C PHE A 83 -28.17 -43.45 13.77
N SER A 84 -27.34 -44.50 13.80
CA SER A 84 -27.20 -45.45 12.69
C SER A 84 -26.44 -46.72 13.12
N GLY A 85 -27.14 -47.68 13.72
CA GLY A 85 -26.61 -49.04 13.84
C GLY A 85 -26.64 -49.75 12.48
N SER A 86 -25.49 -50.05 11.91
CA SER A 86 -25.32 -51.11 10.88
C SER A 86 -23.87 -51.55 10.79
N ALA A 87 -23.66 -52.83 10.55
CA ALA A 87 -22.37 -53.49 10.72
C ALA A 87 -21.34 -53.07 9.65
N HIS A 88 -20.14 -52.72 10.09
CA HIS A 88 -18.95 -52.77 9.25
C HIS A 88 -18.11 -54.00 9.61
N THR A 89 -17.88 -54.82 8.60
CA THR A 89 -17.05 -56.02 8.65
C THR A 89 -15.60 -55.67 8.97
N PHE A 90 -15.00 -56.46 9.86
CA PHE A 90 -13.61 -56.32 10.30
C PHE A 90 -12.65 -56.68 9.15
N SER A 91 -12.15 -55.68 8.43
CA SER A 91 -11.10 -55.85 7.42
C SER A 91 -9.75 -55.56 8.05
N THR A 92 -9.03 -56.61 8.43
CA THR A 92 -7.67 -56.53 8.98
C THR A 92 -6.65 -56.15 7.91
N ALA A 93 -6.68 -54.91 7.44
CA ALA A 93 -5.57 -54.32 6.72
C ALA A 93 -4.47 -53.99 7.73
N MET A 94 -3.50 -54.88 7.90
CA MET A 94 -2.29 -54.65 8.69
C MET A 94 -1.41 -53.63 7.94
N GLY A 95 -1.80 -52.36 8.04
CA GLY A 95 -1.02 -51.24 7.52
C GLY A 95 0.30 -51.18 8.26
N LEU A 96 1.38 -51.51 7.56
CA LEU A 96 2.72 -51.08 7.95
C LEU A 96 2.72 -49.55 7.85
N GLU A 97 2.43 -48.90 8.98
CA GLU A 97 2.59 -47.46 9.15
C GLU A 97 4.08 -47.15 9.00
N ALA A 98 4.47 -46.82 7.77
CA ALA A 98 5.84 -46.45 7.45
C ALA A 98 6.16 -45.21 8.27
N LYS A 99 7.12 -45.34 9.21
CA LYS A 99 7.56 -44.22 10.04
C LYS A 99 7.81 -43.01 9.13
N PRO A 100 7.20 -41.84 9.41
CA PRO A 100 7.37 -40.68 8.54
C PRO A 100 8.86 -40.38 8.41
N VAL A 101 9.33 -40.23 7.17
CA VAL A 101 10.71 -39.87 6.89
C VAL A 101 10.91 -38.45 7.39
N VAL A 102 11.56 -38.29 8.54
CA VAL A 102 11.85 -36.99 9.12
C VAL A 102 12.86 -36.26 8.24
N VAL A 103 12.37 -35.36 7.38
CA VAL A 103 13.21 -34.53 6.51
C VAL A 103 13.77 -33.37 7.34
N HIS A 104 15.09 -33.38 7.56
CA HIS A 104 15.76 -32.31 8.31
C HIS A 104 15.60 -30.95 7.62
N HIS A 105 15.18 -29.93 8.37
CA HIS A 105 14.87 -28.60 7.84
C HIS A 105 15.74 -27.48 8.46
N PRO A 106 15.88 -26.32 7.80
CA PRO A 106 16.74 -25.23 8.27
C PRO A 106 16.11 -24.33 9.36
N TYR A 107 14.83 -24.51 9.69
CA TYR A 107 14.06 -23.64 10.58
C TYR A 107 14.35 -23.85 12.08
N TRP A 108 13.92 -22.88 12.89
CA TRP A 108 13.97 -22.91 14.35
C TRP A 108 12.56 -22.91 14.96
N PRO A 109 12.31 -23.61 16.08
CA PRO A 109 13.25 -24.52 16.74
C PRO A 109 13.54 -25.77 15.88
N ARG A 110 14.66 -26.46 16.19
CA ARG A 110 15.25 -27.49 15.31
C ARG A 110 14.48 -28.82 15.29
N ASP A 111 13.54 -28.97 16.22
CA ASP A 111 12.67 -30.12 16.48
C ASP A 111 11.23 -29.93 15.98
N LEU A 112 10.95 -28.88 15.19
CA LEU A 112 9.65 -28.71 14.52
C LEU A 112 9.30 -29.91 13.62
N GLU A 113 8.03 -30.32 13.64
CA GLU A 113 7.51 -31.37 12.76
C GLU A 113 6.82 -30.78 11.53
N LEU A 114 7.61 -30.40 10.51
CA LEU A 114 7.07 -29.91 9.25
C LEU A 114 6.60 -31.05 8.34
N GLN A 115 5.29 -31.28 8.32
CA GLN A 115 4.66 -32.25 7.42
C GLN A 115 4.96 -31.92 5.95
N ASN A 116 5.34 -32.94 5.18
CA ASN A 116 5.63 -32.83 3.74
C ASN A 116 6.68 -31.78 3.35
N TYR A 117 7.63 -31.43 4.25
CA TYR A 117 8.66 -30.44 3.93
C TYR A 117 9.54 -30.86 2.74
N VAL A 118 9.65 -29.98 1.75
CA VAL A 118 10.54 -30.11 0.59
C VAL A 118 11.46 -28.87 0.53
N PRO A 119 12.80 -29.04 0.57
CA PRO A 119 13.73 -27.92 0.38
C PRO A 119 13.53 -27.18 -0.94
N ASN A 120 13.90 -25.89 -0.97
CA ASN A 120 13.91 -25.10 -2.19
C ASN A 120 14.86 -25.70 -3.24
N ASP A 121 14.39 -25.89 -4.48
CA ASP A 121 15.23 -26.27 -5.62
C ASP A 121 15.88 -25.04 -6.30
N ARG A 122 15.36 -23.83 -6.02
CA ARG A 122 15.94 -22.57 -6.52
C ARG A 122 17.01 -22.03 -5.58
N PRO A 123 18.15 -21.56 -6.12
CA PRO A 123 19.15 -20.88 -5.32
C PRO A 123 18.65 -19.48 -4.90
N LEU A 124 19.05 -19.05 -3.70
CA LEU A 124 18.69 -17.77 -3.06
C LEU A 124 18.79 -16.56 -4.02
N TRP A 125 19.81 -16.51 -4.87
CA TRP A 125 19.99 -15.38 -5.79
C TRP A 125 18.83 -15.20 -6.78
N GLN A 126 18.11 -16.27 -7.18
CA GLN A 126 16.93 -16.14 -8.03
C GLN A 126 15.76 -15.50 -7.28
N ILE A 127 15.57 -15.88 -6.01
CA ILE A 127 14.52 -15.34 -5.13
C ILE A 127 14.76 -13.84 -4.90
N LEU A 128 15.99 -13.47 -4.55
CA LEU A 128 16.38 -12.07 -4.36
C LEU A 128 16.33 -11.27 -5.67
N ALA A 129 16.79 -11.84 -6.80
CA ALA A 129 16.75 -11.16 -8.10
C ALA A 129 15.32 -10.83 -8.51
N PHE A 130 14.36 -11.75 -8.31
CA PHE A 130 12.94 -11.45 -8.52
C PHE A 130 12.46 -10.31 -7.62
N LEU A 131 12.67 -10.41 -6.31
CA LEU A 131 12.14 -9.44 -5.35
C LEU A 131 12.66 -8.02 -5.62
N PHE A 132 13.98 -7.87 -5.85
CA PHE A 132 14.59 -6.58 -6.14
C PHE A 132 14.29 -6.07 -7.56
N SER A 133 14.23 -6.93 -8.58
CA SER A 133 13.89 -6.49 -9.95
C SER A 133 12.43 -6.10 -10.08
N ALA A 134 11.48 -6.87 -9.53
CA ALA A 134 10.07 -6.53 -9.54
C ALA A 134 9.81 -5.21 -8.80
N SER A 135 10.34 -5.07 -7.59
CA SER A 135 10.22 -3.83 -6.80
C SER A 135 10.90 -2.64 -7.49
N GLY A 136 12.09 -2.84 -8.06
CA GLY A 136 12.82 -1.81 -8.80
C GLY A 136 12.08 -1.34 -10.05
N ILE A 137 11.54 -2.26 -10.84
CA ILE A 137 10.71 -1.95 -12.02
C ILE A 137 9.46 -1.16 -11.60
N LEU A 138 8.77 -1.57 -10.52
CA LEU A 138 7.60 -0.86 -10.01
C LEU A 138 7.94 0.56 -9.53
N LEU A 139 9.07 0.76 -8.84
CA LEU A 139 9.55 2.08 -8.45
C LEU A 139 9.88 2.97 -9.66
N ILE A 140 10.55 2.41 -10.67
CA ILE A 140 10.89 3.12 -11.92
C ILE A 140 9.61 3.51 -12.68
N LEU A 141 8.64 2.60 -12.81
CA LEU A 141 7.35 2.88 -13.45
C LEU A 141 6.56 3.93 -12.69
N ALA A 142 6.44 3.81 -11.36
CA ALA A 142 5.79 4.81 -10.51
C ALA A 142 6.45 6.19 -10.63
N TRP A 143 7.78 6.25 -10.70
CA TRP A 143 8.54 7.47 -10.92
C TRP A 143 8.27 8.10 -12.29
N PHE A 144 8.28 7.31 -13.38
CA PHE A 144 7.95 7.81 -14.71
C PHE A 144 6.50 8.30 -14.82
N VAL A 145 5.55 7.58 -14.23
CA VAL A 145 4.12 7.98 -14.21
C VAL A 145 3.94 9.27 -13.40
N ALA A 146 4.57 9.40 -12.23
CA ALA A 146 4.57 10.64 -11.47
C ALA A 146 5.24 11.79 -12.22
N GLY A 147 6.37 11.54 -12.90
CA GLY A 147 7.07 12.53 -13.73
C GLY A 147 6.26 12.99 -14.95
N TRP A 148 5.49 12.10 -15.57
CA TRP A 148 4.57 12.44 -16.65
C TRP A 148 3.37 13.25 -16.13
N GLN A 149 2.76 12.81 -15.02
CA GLN A 149 1.65 13.54 -14.37
C GLN A 149 2.09 14.95 -13.91
N SER A 150 3.34 15.09 -13.46
CA SER A 150 3.96 16.36 -13.07
C SER A 150 4.05 17.37 -14.23
N LYS A 151 4.18 16.87 -15.47
CA LYS A 151 4.19 17.70 -16.70
C LYS A 151 2.79 18.09 -17.17
N THR A 152 1.78 17.25 -16.93
CA THR A 152 0.40 17.47 -17.43
C THR A 152 -0.50 18.21 -16.44
N SER A 153 -0.29 18.02 -15.13
CA SER A 153 -1.20 18.47 -14.06
C SER A 153 -0.55 19.41 -13.04
N GLY A 154 0.68 19.86 -13.29
CA GLY A 154 1.46 20.70 -12.39
C GLY A 154 2.41 19.91 -11.47
N PRO A 155 3.41 20.57 -10.87
CA PRO A 155 4.58 19.90 -10.33
C PRO A 155 4.27 18.97 -9.15
N LEU A 156 4.58 17.68 -9.33
CA LEU A 156 4.75 16.72 -8.25
C LEU A 156 6.19 16.79 -7.74
N GLY A 157 6.38 17.25 -6.51
CA GLY A 157 7.69 17.29 -5.87
C GLY A 157 8.20 15.88 -5.53
N THR A 158 9.53 15.73 -5.49
CA THR A 158 10.27 14.48 -5.23
C THR A 158 9.64 13.58 -4.16
N TRP A 159 9.30 14.15 -3.00
CA TRP A 159 8.67 13.42 -1.89
C TRP A 159 7.35 12.74 -2.26
N ARG A 160 6.50 13.37 -3.10
CA ARG A 160 5.25 12.74 -3.56
C ARG A 160 5.53 11.57 -4.49
N SER A 161 6.52 11.68 -5.37
CA SER A 161 6.93 10.57 -6.25
C SER A 161 7.46 9.38 -5.43
N LEU A 162 8.21 9.63 -4.35
CA LEU A 162 8.65 8.60 -3.42
C LEU A 162 7.48 7.96 -2.65
N ILE A 163 6.49 8.74 -2.20
CA ILE A 163 5.26 8.22 -1.57
C ILE A 163 4.47 7.32 -2.52
N ILE A 164 4.30 7.75 -3.77
CA ILE A 164 3.63 6.95 -4.83
C ILE A 164 4.41 5.66 -5.07
N GLY A 165 5.74 5.72 -5.17
CA GLY A 165 6.61 4.54 -5.31
C GLY A 165 6.46 3.56 -4.14
N TRP A 166 6.57 4.05 -2.91
CA TRP A 166 6.39 3.26 -1.68
C TRP A 166 5.04 2.51 -1.68
N PHE A 167 3.93 3.23 -1.83
CA PHE A 167 2.61 2.59 -1.84
C PHE A 167 2.36 1.66 -3.05
N THR A 168 3.10 1.84 -4.15
CA THR A 168 3.06 0.90 -5.29
C THR A 168 3.77 -0.40 -4.94
N VAL A 169 4.94 -0.32 -4.28
CA VAL A 169 5.68 -1.50 -3.79
C VAL A 169 4.92 -2.22 -2.66
N CYS A 170 4.36 -1.50 -1.68
CA CYS A 170 3.46 -2.09 -0.68
C CYS A 170 2.30 -2.84 -1.33
N GLY A 171 1.62 -2.21 -2.30
CA GLY A 171 0.53 -2.85 -3.04
C GLY A 171 0.95 -4.16 -3.73
N PHE A 172 2.16 -4.23 -4.28
CA PHE A 172 2.71 -5.46 -4.84
C PHE A 172 3.01 -6.52 -3.78
N ILE A 173 3.73 -6.16 -2.71
CA ILE A 173 4.11 -7.11 -1.65
C ILE A 173 2.86 -7.70 -0.99
N HIS A 174 1.95 -6.85 -0.52
CA HIS A 174 0.72 -7.28 0.14
C HIS A 174 -0.19 -8.13 -0.79
N ILE A 175 -0.43 -7.71 -2.04
CA ILE A 175 -1.37 -8.43 -2.91
C ILE A 175 -0.77 -9.71 -3.50
N VAL A 176 0.51 -9.70 -3.86
CA VAL A 176 1.15 -10.82 -4.57
C VAL A 176 1.86 -11.77 -3.63
N ILE A 177 2.66 -11.25 -2.69
CA ILE A 177 3.53 -12.07 -1.83
C ILE A 177 2.74 -12.53 -0.59
N GLU A 178 2.17 -11.60 0.18
CA GLU A 178 1.36 -11.90 1.37
C GLU A 178 -0.01 -12.50 0.98
N GLY A 179 -0.57 -12.07 -0.15
CA GLY A 179 -1.76 -12.69 -0.74
C GLY A 179 -1.52 -14.14 -1.18
N TRP A 180 -0.30 -14.51 -1.56
CA TRP A 180 0.04 -15.92 -1.80
C TRP A 180 0.10 -16.70 -0.48
N PHE A 181 0.79 -16.18 0.54
CA PHE A 181 0.82 -16.79 1.88
C PHE A 181 -0.58 -17.00 2.45
N SER A 182 -1.42 -15.96 2.43
CA SER A 182 -2.81 -15.98 2.89
C SER A 182 -3.70 -17.03 2.22
N LEU A 183 -3.31 -17.50 1.02
CA LEU A 183 -4.03 -18.49 0.23
C LEU A 183 -3.45 -19.91 0.28
N TYR A 184 -2.15 -20.05 0.61
CA TYR A 184 -1.39 -21.30 0.46
C TYR A 184 -0.47 -21.63 1.66
N TYR A 185 -0.70 -21.02 2.83
CA TYR A 185 0.18 -21.17 4.01
C TYR A 185 0.33 -22.62 4.49
N MET A 186 -0.65 -23.50 4.24
CA MET A 186 -0.57 -24.92 4.61
C MET A 186 0.31 -25.72 3.64
N GLU A 187 0.39 -25.28 2.38
CA GLU A 187 1.08 -25.96 1.29
C GLU A 187 2.55 -25.52 1.16
N ILE A 188 2.90 -24.31 1.62
CA ILE A 188 4.25 -23.70 1.52
C ILE A 188 5.40 -24.63 1.90
N PRO A 189 5.35 -25.43 2.99
CA PRO A 189 6.45 -26.33 3.35
C PRO A 189 6.82 -27.33 2.23
N GLY A 190 5.83 -27.87 1.52
CA GLY A 190 6.02 -28.85 0.45
C GLY A 190 6.06 -28.25 -0.97
N ASP A 191 5.51 -27.06 -1.18
CA ASP A 191 5.34 -26.48 -2.51
C ASP A 191 6.64 -25.92 -3.11
N LEU A 192 6.84 -26.16 -4.41
CA LEU A 192 7.97 -25.66 -5.21
C LEU A 192 7.61 -24.47 -6.11
N SER A 193 6.39 -23.94 -6.01
CA SER A 193 6.02 -22.67 -6.64
C SER A 193 6.93 -21.52 -6.16
N PHE A 194 7.23 -20.58 -7.05
CA PHE A 194 8.24 -19.55 -6.79
C PHE A 194 7.98 -18.74 -5.50
N LEU A 195 6.73 -18.35 -5.26
CA LEU A 195 6.35 -17.56 -4.08
C LEU A 195 6.40 -18.41 -2.79
N SER A 196 6.07 -19.69 -2.85
CA SER A 196 6.26 -20.62 -1.72
C SER A 196 7.74 -20.82 -1.38
N GLN A 197 8.61 -20.87 -2.39
CA GLN A 197 10.06 -20.89 -2.15
C GLN A 197 10.58 -19.59 -1.55
N LEU A 198 10.02 -18.43 -1.93
CA LEU A 198 10.32 -17.13 -1.31
C LEU A 198 9.91 -17.14 0.17
N TRP A 199 8.71 -17.63 0.49
CA TRP A 199 8.26 -17.78 1.89
C TRP A 199 9.08 -18.81 2.68
N LYS A 200 9.50 -19.91 2.07
CA LYS A 200 10.45 -20.86 2.69
C LYS A 200 11.84 -20.29 2.92
N GLU A 201 12.28 -19.30 2.13
CA GLU A 201 13.53 -18.58 2.38
C GLU A 201 13.37 -17.59 3.53
N TYR A 202 12.32 -16.76 3.48
CA TYR A 202 12.01 -15.80 4.55
C TYR A 202 11.74 -16.51 5.88
N GLY A 203 11.12 -17.69 5.84
CA GLY A 203 10.85 -18.55 6.99
C GLY A 203 12.10 -18.99 7.75
N LYS A 204 13.30 -18.90 7.17
CA LYS A 204 14.56 -19.12 7.90
C LYS A 204 14.87 -17.99 8.89
N GLY A 205 14.38 -16.78 8.59
CA GLY A 205 14.35 -15.64 9.49
C GLY A 205 13.24 -15.71 10.54
N ASP A 206 12.10 -16.31 10.21
CA ASP A 206 10.97 -16.49 11.13
C ASP A 206 10.11 -17.71 10.72
N SER A 207 10.22 -18.80 11.45
CA SER A 207 9.56 -20.06 11.11
C SER A 207 8.04 -20.03 11.20
N ARG A 208 7.44 -18.99 11.80
CA ARG A 208 5.99 -18.78 11.87
C ARG A 208 5.31 -18.76 10.50
N TYR A 209 6.06 -18.47 9.44
CA TYR A 209 5.62 -18.53 8.04
C TYR A 209 5.67 -19.91 7.39
N VAL A 210 6.26 -20.93 8.04
CA VAL A 210 6.24 -22.33 7.59
C VAL A 210 5.49 -23.26 8.55
N ILE A 211 5.27 -22.87 9.80
CA ILE A 211 4.37 -23.56 10.74
C ILE A 211 2.92 -23.04 10.73
N ALA A 212 2.63 -22.03 9.89
CA ALA A 212 1.31 -21.40 9.79
C ALA A 212 0.77 -20.87 11.13
N ASP A 213 1.57 -20.06 11.84
CA ASP A 213 1.13 -19.45 13.09
C ASP A 213 -0.18 -18.64 12.92
N ASN A 214 -1.04 -18.72 13.93
CA ASN A 214 -2.35 -18.07 13.91
C ASN A 214 -2.25 -16.55 13.78
N PHE A 215 -1.28 -15.92 14.47
CA PHE A 215 -1.13 -14.47 14.39
C PHE A 215 -0.59 -14.06 13.02
N THR A 216 0.47 -14.69 12.51
CA THR A 216 1.01 -14.34 11.18
C THR A 216 -0.02 -14.58 10.08
N VAL A 217 -0.71 -15.73 10.05
CA VAL A 217 -1.77 -16.01 9.06
C VAL A 217 -2.89 -14.97 9.13
N CYS A 218 -3.35 -14.58 10.31
CA CYS A 218 -4.39 -13.55 10.45
C CYS A 218 -3.91 -12.15 10.03
N MET A 219 -2.70 -11.75 10.45
CA MET A 219 -2.10 -10.46 10.11
C MET A 219 -1.92 -10.32 8.60
N GLU A 220 -1.26 -11.29 7.98
CA GLU A 220 -0.94 -11.30 6.54
C GLU A 220 -2.21 -11.37 5.68
N THR A 221 -3.25 -12.06 6.15
CA THR A 221 -4.57 -12.03 5.49
C THR A 221 -5.17 -10.61 5.53
N ILE A 222 -5.03 -9.88 6.63
CA ILE A 222 -5.54 -8.51 6.74
C ILE A 222 -4.72 -7.56 5.85
N THR A 223 -3.39 -7.66 5.85
CA THR A 223 -2.54 -6.81 5.01
C THR A 223 -2.78 -7.09 3.51
N ALA A 224 -2.85 -8.35 3.10
CA ALA A 224 -3.11 -8.74 1.72
C ALA A 224 -4.47 -8.26 1.19
N TYR A 225 -5.56 -8.43 1.96
CA TYR A 225 -6.91 -8.12 1.49
C TYR A 225 -7.34 -6.66 1.75
N PHE A 226 -6.73 -5.95 2.71
CA PHE A 226 -7.05 -4.55 3.01
C PHE A 226 -5.89 -3.59 2.72
N CYS A 227 -4.72 -3.79 3.33
CA CYS A 227 -3.60 -2.85 3.19
C CYS A 227 -3.02 -2.78 1.77
N GLY A 228 -2.91 -3.90 1.06
CA GLY A 228 -2.44 -3.96 -0.31
C GLY A 228 -3.29 -3.14 -1.28
N PRO A 229 -4.61 -3.40 -1.39
CA PRO A 229 -5.47 -2.63 -2.28
C PRO A 229 -5.64 -1.18 -1.85
N LEU A 230 -5.66 -0.89 -0.54
CA LEU A 230 -5.66 0.49 -0.05
C LEU A 230 -4.34 1.21 -0.37
N SER A 231 -3.20 0.51 -0.40
CA SER A 231 -1.90 1.06 -0.85
C SER A 231 -1.97 1.47 -2.32
N LEU A 232 -2.47 0.59 -3.21
CA LEU A 232 -2.65 0.94 -4.62
C LEU A 232 -3.63 2.10 -4.81
N TRP A 233 -4.73 2.13 -4.05
CA TRP A 233 -5.66 3.28 -4.09
C TRP A 233 -4.99 4.56 -3.56
N THR A 234 -4.13 4.47 -2.54
CA THR A 234 -3.34 5.62 -2.05
C THR A 234 -2.45 6.16 -3.15
N ALA A 235 -1.68 5.32 -3.85
CA ALA A 235 -0.82 5.73 -4.97
C ALA A 235 -1.63 6.42 -6.09
N VAL A 236 -2.77 5.85 -6.50
CA VAL A 236 -3.67 6.45 -7.50
C VAL A 236 -4.29 7.77 -7.01
N ALA A 237 -4.63 7.87 -5.72
CA ALA A 237 -5.19 9.08 -5.12
C ALA A 237 -4.16 10.22 -5.06
N PHE A 238 -2.87 9.91 -4.83
CA PHE A 238 -1.78 10.87 -4.94
C PHE A 238 -1.53 11.32 -6.37
N LEU A 239 -1.43 10.40 -7.33
CA LEU A 239 -1.29 10.71 -8.76
C LEU A 239 -2.44 11.60 -9.28
N SER A 240 -3.67 11.29 -8.87
CA SER A 240 -4.87 12.02 -9.30
C SER A 240 -5.17 13.28 -8.47
N GLY A 241 -4.34 13.64 -7.49
CA GLY A 241 -4.57 14.80 -6.61
C GLY A 241 -5.86 14.74 -5.77
N GLN A 242 -6.40 13.55 -5.49
CA GLN A 242 -7.67 13.36 -4.78
C GLN A 242 -7.57 13.86 -3.32
N SER A 243 -8.65 14.47 -2.79
CA SER A 243 -8.63 15.14 -1.48
C SER A 243 -8.39 14.20 -0.31
N HIS A 244 -8.89 12.96 -0.38
CA HIS A 244 -8.75 11.94 0.66
C HIS A 244 -7.41 11.17 0.63
N ARG A 245 -6.47 11.53 -0.24
CA ARG A 245 -5.15 10.85 -0.36
C ARG A 245 -4.39 10.74 0.96
N TYR A 246 -4.41 11.79 1.79
CA TYR A 246 -3.73 11.80 3.10
C TYR A 246 -4.50 11.00 4.16
N VAL A 247 -5.83 10.82 4.00
CA VAL A 247 -6.61 9.93 4.85
C VAL A 247 -6.26 8.46 4.54
N LEU A 248 -6.13 8.11 3.25
CA LEU A 248 -5.69 6.78 2.85
C LEU A 248 -4.25 6.48 3.32
N GLN A 249 -3.32 7.42 3.11
CA GLN A 249 -1.94 7.32 3.64
C GLN A 249 -1.94 7.07 5.14
N LEU A 250 -2.69 7.86 5.92
CA LEU A 250 -2.79 7.69 7.36
C LEU A 250 -3.33 6.30 7.75
N VAL A 251 -4.45 5.87 7.17
CA VAL A 251 -5.09 4.59 7.49
C VAL A 251 -4.16 3.41 7.17
N VAL A 252 -3.56 3.41 5.99
CA VAL A 252 -2.67 2.31 5.56
C VAL A 252 -1.39 2.28 6.39
N SER A 253 -0.75 3.43 6.62
CA SER A 253 0.47 3.50 7.41
C SER A 253 0.24 3.18 8.90
N VAL A 254 -0.91 3.53 9.49
CA VAL A 254 -1.29 3.04 10.82
C VAL A 254 -1.48 1.52 10.82
N GLY A 255 -2.11 0.96 9.79
CA GLY A 255 -2.27 -0.49 9.65
C GLY A 255 -0.94 -1.24 9.61
N HIS A 256 0.03 -0.76 8.81
CA HIS A 256 1.37 -1.35 8.73
C HIS A 256 2.10 -1.26 10.07
N LEU A 257 2.15 -0.08 10.67
CA LEU A 257 2.85 0.14 11.95
C LEU A 257 2.24 -0.70 13.07
N TYR A 258 0.91 -0.84 13.12
CA TYR A 258 0.23 -1.65 14.13
C TYR A 258 0.47 -3.15 13.94
N GLY A 259 0.37 -3.66 12.71
CA GLY A 259 0.67 -5.06 12.40
C GLY A 259 2.10 -5.42 12.75
N ASP A 260 3.06 -4.58 12.36
CA ASP A 260 4.49 -4.82 12.54
C ASP A 260 4.93 -4.70 14.03
N ILE A 261 4.35 -3.75 14.79
CA ILE A 261 4.52 -3.72 16.26
C ILE A 261 4.02 -5.01 16.91
N LEU A 262 2.86 -5.54 16.48
CA LEU A 262 2.35 -6.81 17.00
C LEU A 262 3.23 -7.99 16.57
N TYR A 263 3.74 -8.00 15.33
CA TYR A 263 4.64 -9.02 14.79
C TYR A 263 5.94 -9.16 15.61
N PHE A 264 6.57 -8.04 15.95
CA PHE A 264 7.71 -8.03 16.87
C PHE A 264 7.33 -8.40 18.30
N TYR A 265 6.16 -7.93 18.78
CA TYR A 265 5.75 -8.16 20.16
C TYR A 265 5.35 -9.62 20.43
N THR A 266 4.73 -10.31 19.48
CA THR A 266 4.43 -11.75 19.59
C THR A 266 5.72 -12.56 19.64
N GLU A 267 6.69 -12.29 18.76
CA GLU A 267 7.96 -13.04 18.78
C GLU A 267 8.80 -12.75 20.04
N TYR A 268 8.79 -11.50 20.51
CA TYR A 268 9.39 -11.14 21.80
C TYR A 268 8.72 -11.88 22.97
N ARG A 269 7.40 -12.06 22.92
CA ARG A 269 6.62 -12.80 23.93
C ARG A 269 6.92 -14.30 23.90
N ASP A 270 7.25 -14.85 22.75
CA ASP A 270 7.67 -16.25 22.55
C ASP A 270 9.19 -16.44 22.76
N GLY A 271 9.93 -15.35 23.06
CA GLY A 271 11.35 -15.41 23.41
C GLY A 271 12.31 -15.53 22.22
N PHE A 272 11.87 -15.14 21.02
CA PHE A 272 12.59 -15.31 19.75
C PHE A 272 12.84 -16.79 19.36
N SER A 273 11.92 -17.69 19.71
CA SER A 273 12.02 -19.13 19.46
C SER A 273 11.99 -19.53 17.97
N HIS A 274 11.40 -18.70 17.11
CA HIS A 274 11.14 -19.04 15.70
C HIS A 274 12.28 -18.62 14.75
N SER A 275 13.39 -18.11 15.29
CA SER A 275 14.56 -17.64 14.53
C SER A 275 15.87 -18.14 15.13
N GLU A 276 16.93 -18.18 14.32
CA GLU A 276 18.29 -18.39 14.87
C GLU A 276 18.77 -17.09 15.53
N MET A 277 18.55 -16.96 16.84
CA MET A 277 18.86 -15.74 17.58
C MET A 277 20.31 -15.28 17.30
N TRP A 278 20.46 -13.98 17.01
CA TRP A 278 21.71 -13.30 16.63
C TRP A 278 22.30 -13.64 15.25
N HIS A 279 21.73 -14.57 14.47
CA HIS A 279 22.25 -14.90 13.16
C HIS A 279 22.21 -13.67 12.22
N PRO A 280 23.34 -13.28 11.57
CA PRO A 280 23.46 -11.99 10.88
C PRO A 280 22.51 -11.84 9.68
N MET A 281 22.25 -12.92 8.93
CA MET A 281 21.29 -12.89 7.83
C MET A 281 19.85 -13.05 8.33
N TYR A 282 19.53 -14.20 8.93
CA TYR A 282 18.17 -14.55 9.30
C TYR A 282 17.55 -13.70 10.41
N PHE A 283 18.25 -13.48 11.53
CA PHE A 283 17.73 -12.64 12.61
C PHE A 283 17.92 -11.15 12.31
N TRP A 284 19.15 -10.71 12.06
CA TRP A 284 19.40 -9.26 11.92
C TRP A 284 18.93 -8.66 10.59
N PHE A 285 19.12 -9.34 9.46
CA PHE A 285 18.72 -8.79 8.16
C PHE A 285 17.26 -9.07 7.82
N TYR A 286 16.79 -10.33 7.87
CA TYR A 286 15.38 -10.65 7.58
C TYR A 286 14.44 -10.22 8.69
N PHE A 287 14.60 -10.73 9.92
CA PHE A 287 13.64 -10.45 10.99
C PHE A 287 13.69 -8.99 11.48
N VAL A 288 14.88 -8.43 11.77
CA VAL A 288 14.98 -7.05 12.30
C VAL A 288 14.97 -5.98 11.19
N PHE A 289 15.96 -5.98 10.28
CA PHE A 289 16.17 -4.86 9.36
C PHE A 289 15.04 -4.69 8.34
N MET A 290 14.59 -5.76 7.68
CA MET A 290 13.51 -5.65 6.68
C MET A 290 12.26 -5.09 7.33
N ASN A 291 11.73 -5.74 8.38
CA ASN A 291 10.51 -5.30 9.07
C ASN A 291 10.65 -3.89 9.66
N SER A 292 11.83 -3.49 10.18
CA SER A 292 12.06 -2.10 10.61
C SER A 292 11.73 -1.02 9.57
N LEU A 293 11.72 -1.34 8.26
CA LEU A 293 11.25 -0.42 7.21
C LEU A 293 9.72 -0.17 7.30
N TRP A 294 8.93 -1.17 7.68
CA TRP A 294 7.48 -1.09 7.95
C TRP A 294 7.15 -0.43 9.29
N VAL A 295 8.10 -0.33 10.24
CA VAL A 295 8.00 0.62 11.37
C VAL A 295 8.30 2.06 10.90
N ILE A 296 9.49 2.28 10.32
CA ILE A 296 10.06 3.62 10.16
C ILE A 296 9.34 4.43 9.07
N ILE A 297 9.14 3.85 7.88
CA ILE A 297 8.57 4.59 6.75
C ILE A 297 7.10 4.92 7.02
N PRO A 298 6.22 3.99 7.45
CA PRO A 298 4.87 4.30 7.90
C PRO A 298 4.81 5.34 9.02
N SER A 299 5.71 5.33 10.01
CA SER A 299 5.75 6.36 11.05
C SER A 299 5.97 7.77 10.48
N ILE A 300 6.86 7.92 9.50
CA ILE A 300 7.10 9.20 8.79
C ILE A 300 5.86 9.61 7.99
N LEU A 301 5.19 8.66 7.34
CA LEU A 301 3.98 8.92 6.53
C LEU A 301 2.75 9.28 7.39
N ILE A 302 2.61 8.71 8.59
CA ILE A 302 1.60 9.10 9.58
C ILE A 302 1.79 10.57 9.95
N TRP A 303 3.03 10.97 10.28
CA TRP A 303 3.37 12.34 10.66
C TRP A 303 3.15 13.35 9.52
N ASP A 304 3.50 13.00 8.28
CA ASP A 304 3.22 13.81 7.09
C ASP A 304 1.71 13.99 6.86
N ALA A 305 0.94 12.89 6.89
CA ALA A 305 -0.52 12.94 6.73
C ALA A 305 -1.18 13.76 7.84
N TRP A 306 -0.76 13.56 9.10
CA TRP A 306 -1.25 14.31 10.25
C TRP A 306 -1.04 15.82 10.08
N LYS A 307 0.15 16.25 9.66
CA LYS A 307 0.46 17.67 9.38
C LYS A 307 -0.43 18.26 8.30
N HIS A 308 -0.61 17.54 7.19
CA HIS A 308 -1.44 17.99 6.09
C HIS A 308 -2.92 18.10 6.47
N LEU A 309 -3.48 17.07 7.13
CA LEU A 309 -4.86 17.06 7.60
C LEU A 309 -5.13 18.15 8.66
N SER A 310 -4.24 18.29 9.65
CA SER A 310 -4.35 19.33 10.68
C SER A 310 -4.28 20.75 10.09
N THR A 311 -3.45 20.96 9.06
CA THR A 311 -3.36 22.25 8.37
C THR A 311 -4.66 22.58 7.64
N CYS A 312 -5.26 21.62 6.94
CA CYS A 312 -6.57 21.80 6.31
C CYS A 312 -7.67 22.12 7.33
N GLN A 313 -7.72 21.41 8.46
CA GLN A 313 -8.70 21.66 9.52
C GLN A 313 -8.59 23.09 10.08
N ARG A 314 -7.37 23.53 10.42
CA ARG A 314 -7.11 24.88 10.93
C ARG A 314 -7.57 25.99 9.97
N VAL A 315 -7.47 25.79 8.66
CA VAL A 315 -7.96 26.76 7.65
C VAL A 315 -9.48 26.83 7.66
N VAL A 316 -10.17 25.70 7.81
CA VAL A 316 -11.64 25.65 7.91
C VAL A 316 -12.11 26.40 9.16
N ASP A 317 -11.50 26.14 10.31
CA ASP A 317 -11.93 26.76 11.58
C ASP A 317 -11.65 28.27 11.60
N ALA A 318 -10.49 28.70 11.09
CA ALA A 318 -10.18 30.12 10.90
C ALA A 318 -11.13 30.83 9.92
N SER A 319 -11.70 30.11 8.94
CA SER A 319 -12.68 30.71 8.01
C SER A 319 -14.05 30.92 8.67
N LYS A 320 -14.48 30.02 9.56
CA LYS A 320 -15.72 30.18 10.36
C LYS A 320 -15.62 31.34 11.36
N SER A 321 -14.46 31.51 12.01
CA SER A 321 -14.24 32.60 12.99
C SER A 321 -14.29 34.01 12.39
N LYS A 322 -14.30 34.15 11.06
CA LYS A 322 -14.44 35.43 10.34
C LYS A 322 -15.84 35.68 9.79
N GLN A 323 -16.78 34.76 10.00
CA GLN A 323 -18.18 34.87 9.55
C GLN A 323 -19.16 35.20 10.70
N HIS A 324 -18.62 35.34 11.92
CA HIS A 324 -19.29 35.82 13.12
C HIS A 324 -18.65 37.14 13.55
#